data_AF-A0A965UW61-F1
#
_entry.id   AF-A0A965UW61-F1
#
_cell.length_a   1.000
_cell.length_b   1.000
_cell.length_c   1.000
_cell.angle_alpha   90.00
_cell.angle_beta   90.00
_cell.angle_gamma   90.00
#
_symmetry.space_group_name_H-M   'P 1'
#
loop_
_entity.id
_entity.type
_entity.pdbx_description
1 polymer ?
#
loop_
_entity_poly.entity_id
_entity_poly.type
_entity_poly.pdbx_seq_one_letter_code
_entity_poly.pdbx_strand_id
1 'polypeptide(L)'
;GRPHRGQDWAAPELSPIKASATGTVFTNAWSDVIGWYVTYSAVLVDAKGVKHNVFIQDAHLAKQSALVKGDKVVAGETVIGKVGGGKYKSGSASTGAHLHQTIGKANKGWSNPDVHLAPYKDLLDPLSFV
;
A
#
# COMPACT_ATOMS: atom_id res chain seq x y z
N GLY A 1 -9.71 20.64 2.49
CA GLY A 1 -10.09 19.39 1.80
C GLY A 1 -9.51 18.19 2.54
N ARG A 2 -9.93 16.98 2.20
CA ARG A 2 -9.25 15.72 2.58
C ARG A 2 -8.53 15.22 1.32
N PRO A 3 -7.27 15.61 1.08
CA PRO A 3 -6.57 15.22 -0.15
C PRO A 3 -6.43 13.70 -0.21
N HIS A 4 -6.68 13.12 -1.38
CA HIS A 4 -6.41 11.70 -1.64
C HIS A 4 -4.91 11.44 -1.49
N ARG A 5 -4.54 10.41 -0.71
CA ARG A 5 -3.17 10.19 -0.19
C ARG A 5 -2.47 9.01 -0.86
N GLY A 6 -2.84 8.70 -2.09
CA GLY A 6 -2.32 7.54 -2.79
C GLY A 6 -2.78 7.54 -4.24
N GLN A 7 -2.73 6.37 -4.85
CA GLN A 7 -3.27 6.10 -6.17
C GLN A 7 -4.30 4.98 -6.05
N ASP A 8 -5.39 5.08 -6.82
CA ASP A 8 -6.40 4.03 -6.89
C ASP A 8 -6.28 3.26 -8.20
N TRP A 9 -6.42 1.93 -8.13
CA TRP A 9 -6.56 1.06 -9.30
C TRP A 9 -7.87 0.29 -9.23
N ALA A 10 -8.73 0.52 -10.21
CA ALA A 10 -10.05 -0.08 -10.31
C ALA A 10 -9.98 -1.52 -10.87
N ALA A 11 -9.39 -2.43 -10.10
CA ALA A 11 -9.45 -3.86 -10.39
C ALA A 11 -10.75 -4.48 -9.85
N PRO A 12 -11.29 -5.53 -10.50
CA PRO A 12 -12.46 -6.23 -9.99
C PRO A 12 -12.29 -6.74 -8.54
N GLU A 13 -13.39 -6.84 -7.81
CA GLU A 13 -13.36 -7.41 -6.47
C GLU A 13 -12.80 -8.83 -6.48
N LEU A 14 -12.01 -9.17 -5.46
CA LEU A 14 -11.27 -10.42 -5.33
C LEU A 14 -10.13 -10.64 -6.33
N SER A 15 -9.82 -9.68 -7.21
CA SER A 15 -8.59 -9.73 -8.00
C SER A 15 -7.36 -9.79 -7.09
N PRO A 16 -6.35 -10.60 -7.43
CA PRO A 16 -5.14 -10.71 -6.63
C PRO A 16 -4.36 -9.39 -6.69
N ILE A 17 -3.96 -8.89 -5.51
CA ILE A 17 -3.02 -7.78 -5.38
C ILE A 17 -1.65 -8.41 -5.21
N LYS A 18 -0.76 -8.20 -6.17
CA LYS A 18 0.62 -8.65 -6.09
C LYS A 18 1.52 -7.52 -5.61
N ALA A 19 2.62 -7.87 -4.94
CA ALA A 19 3.60 -6.89 -4.49
C ALA A 19 4.12 -6.10 -5.70
N SER A 20 4.08 -4.77 -5.63
CA SER A 20 4.60 -3.90 -6.68
C SER A 20 6.13 -3.83 -6.66
N ALA A 21 6.75 -4.18 -5.53
CA ALA A 21 8.19 -4.21 -5.36
C ALA A 21 8.65 -5.34 -4.43
N THR A 22 9.90 -5.75 -4.59
CA THR A 22 10.56 -6.71 -3.70
C THR A 22 10.91 -6.04 -2.39
N GLY A 23 10.61 -6.71 -1.27
CA GLY A 23 10.57 -6.03 0.00
C GLY A 23 10.46 -6.92 1.22
N THR A 24 10.12 -6.30 2.35
CA THR A 24 9.87 -6.97 3.63
C THR A 24 8.61 -6.41 4.28
N VAL A 25 7.71 -7.25 4.76
CA VAL A 25 6.45 -6.84 5.40
C VAL A 25 6.73 -6.20 6.76
N PHE A 26 6.08 -5.07 7.03
CA PHE A 26 6.16 -4.33 8.30
C PHE A 26 4.84 -4.34 9.07
N THR A 27 3.72 -4.22 8.35
CA THR A 27 2.38 -4.13 8.94
C THR A 27 1.38 -4.97 8.14
N ASN A 28 0.46 -5.63 8.83
CA ASN A 28 -0.73 -6.28 8.28
C ASN A 28 -1.86 -6.09 9.29
N ALA A 29 -2.69 -5.07 9.09
CA ALA A 29 -3.60 -4.57 10.12
C ALA A 29 -4.90 -4.01 9.54
N TRP A 30 -5.83 -3.69 10.45
CA TRP A 30 -7.12 -3.06 10.13
C TRP A 30 -7.13 -1.58 10.57
N SER A 31 -7.78 -0.75 9.76
CA SER A 31 -8.17 0.61 10.11
C SER A 31 -9.65 0.83 9.75
N ASP A 32 -10.39 1.57 10.58
CA ASP A 32 -11.80 1.89 10.29
C ASP A 32 -11.99 2.82 9.07
N VAL A 33 -10.89 3.38 8.56
CA VAL A 33 -10.90 4.26 7.37
C VAL A 33 -10.55 3.47 6.12
N ILE A 34 -9.42 2.75 6.13
CA ILE A 34 -8.87 2.11 4.92
C ILE A 34 -8.99 0.57 4.92
N GLY A 35 -9.60 0.00 5.94
CA GLY A 35 -9.86 -1.42 6.07
C GLY A 35 -8.61 -2.24 6.33
N TRP A 36 -8.57 -3.46 5.79
CA TRP A 36 -7.39 -4.30 5.82
C TRP A 36 -6.31 -3.74 4.90
N TYR A 37 -5.09 -3.63 5.41
CA TYR A 37 -3.94 -3.17 4.66
C TYR A 37 -2.69 -3.95 5.02
N VAL A 38 -1.75 -3.96 4.07
CA VAL A 38 -0.39 -4.46 4.28
C VAL A 38 0.59 -3.35 3.89
N THR A 39 1.60 -3.12 4.72
CA THR A 39 2.73 -2.26 4.40
C THR A 39 4.00 -3.09 4.33
N TYR A 40 4.81 -2.89 3.29
CA TYR A 40 6.15 -3.46 3.15
C TYR A 40 7.18 -2.40 2.75
N SER A 41 8.43 -2.60 3.18
CA SER A 41 9.56 -1.77 2.76
C SER A 41 10.04 -2.18 1.38
N ALA A 42 10.42 -1.23 0.55
CA ALA A 42 11.06 -1.49 -0.74
C ALA A 42 12.10 -0.41 -1.06
N VAL A 43 12.89 -0.66 -2.11
CA VAL A 43 13.68 0.38 -2.77
C VAL A 43 13.09 0.60 -4.16
N LEU A 44 12.60 1.82 -4.41
CA LEU A 44 12.08 2.21 -5.71
C LEU A 44 13.05 3.16 -6.41
N VAL A 45 13.00 3.18 -7.74
CA VAL A 45 13.76 4.11 -8.58
C VAL A 45 12.75 5.02 -9.26
N ASP A 46 12.88 6.33 -9.07
CA ASP A 46 11.99 7.29 -9.74
C ASP A 46 12.35 7.47 -11.23
N ALA A 47 11.51 8.19 -11.97
CA ALA A 47 11.73 8.50 -13.39
C ALA A 47 13.05 9.24 -13.69
N LYS A 48 13.72 9.81 -12.68
CA LYS A 48 15.03 10.47 -12.80
C LYS A 48 16.21 9.53 -12.46
N GLY A 49 15.93 8.26 -12.17
CA GLY A 49 16.95 7.28 -11.80
C GLY A 49 17.39 7.35 -10.32
N VAL A 50 16.69 8.11 -9.48
CA VAL A 50 17.05 8.26 -8.05
C VAL A 50 16.42 7.13 -7.24
N LYS A 51 17.24 6.48 -6.39
CA LYS A 51 16.79 5.43 -5.47
C LYS A 51 16.18 6.01 -4.20
N HIS A 52 15.04 5.44 -3.81
CA HIS A 52 14.30 5.82 -2.60
C HIS A 52 14.02 4.58 -1.75
N ASN A 53 14.37 4.64 -0.47
CA ASN A 53 13.83 3.70 0.52
C ASN A 53 12.40 4.13 0.83
N VAL A 54 11.45 3.23 0.67
CA VAL A 54 10.02 3.53 0.80
C VAL A 54 9.29 2.49 1.64
N PHE A 55 8.15 2.89 2.19
CA PHE A 55 7.07 2.01 2.58
C PHE A 55 5.97 2.07 1.52
N ILE A 56 5.55 0.91 1.04
CA ILE A 56 4.40 0.75 0.13
C ILE A 56 3.28 0.11 0.95
N GLN A 57 2.13 0.76 0.99
CA GLN A 57 0.93 0.28 1.66
C GLN A 57 -0.17 0.01 0.67
N ASP A 58 -0.59 -1.24 0.59
CA ASP A 58 -1.74 -1.69 -0.19
C ASP A 58 -2.92 -1.83 0.77
N ALA A 59 -3.99 -1.06 0.52
CA ALA A 59 -5.17 -0.98 1.38
C ALA A 59 -6.44 -1.46 0.67
N HIS A 60 -7.55 -1.41 1.40
CA HIS A 60 -8.84 -1.92 1.01
C HIS A 60 -8.86 -3.41 0.64
N LEU A 61 -8.03 -4.23 1.28
CA LEU A 61 -8.04 -5.68 1.05
C LEU A 61 -9.39 -6.27 1.50
N ALA A 62 -9.87 -7.28 0.78
CA ALA A 62 -11.12 -7.98 1.08
C ALA A 62 -11.10 -8.68 2.45
N LYS A 63 -9.92 -9.06 2.92
CA LYS A 63 -9.66 -9.67 4.23
C LYS A 63 -8.20 -9.44 4.64
N GLN A 64 -7.88 -9.73 5.89
CA GLN A 64 -6.51 -9.72 6.38
C GLN A 64 -5.60 -10.62 5.53
N SER A 65 -4.39 -10.15 5.23
CA SER A 65 -3.39 -10.95 4.52
C SER A 65 -2.90 -12.12 5.37
N ALA A 66 -2.41 -13.18 4.73
CA ALA A 66 -1.72 -14.26 5.43
C ALA A 66 -0.26 -13.90 5.76
N LEU A 67 0.28 -12.83 5.17
CA LEU A 67 1.64 -12.36 5.41
C LEU A 67 1.78 -11.81 6.84
N VAL A 68 2.93 -12.02 7.44
CA VAL A 68 3.28 -11.51 8.76
C VAL A 68 4.50 -10.59 8.68
N LYS A 69 4.68 -9.76 9.72
CA LYS A 69 5.84 -8.86 9.81
C LYS A 69 7.14 -9.68 9.71
N GLY A 70 8.04 -9.25 8.83
CA GLY A 70 9.31 -9.90 8.55
C GLY A 70 9.31 -10.77 7.29
N ASP A 71 8.14 -11.14 6.76
CA ASP A 71 8.06 -11.91 5.51
C ASP A 71 8.68 -11.14 4.34
N LYS A 72 9.34 -11.88 3.44
CA LYS A 72 9.85 -11.33 2.19
C LYS A 72 8.76 -11.37 1.14
N VAL A 73 8.65 -10.28 0.38
CA VAL A 73 7.77 -10.21 -0.80
C VAL A 73 8.62 -10.01 -2.04
N VAL A 74 8.22 -10.63 -3.14
CA VAL A 74 8.86 -10.56 -4.45
C VAL A 74 7.92 -9.84 -5.42
N ALA A 75 8.44 -8.83 -6.11
CA ALA A 75 7.70 -8.02 -7.06
C ALA A 75 7.02 -8.89 -8.13
N GLY A 76 5.74 -8.67 -8.39
CA GLY A 76 4.98 -9.38 -9.44
C GLY A 76 4.66 -10.85 -9.15
N GLU A 77 5.13 -11.39 -8.02
CA GLU A 77 4.96 -12.78 -7.63
C GLU A 77 4.14 -12.93 -6.35
N THR A 78 4.59 -12.31 -5.25
CA THR A 78 3.95 -12.48 -3.96
C THR A 78 2.59 -11.82 -3.93
N VAL A 79 1.56 -12.58 -3.58
CA VAL A 79 0.20 -12.06 -3.40
C VAL A 79 0.09 -11.41 -2.02
N ILE A 80 -0.08 -10.10 -2.00
CA ILE A 80 -0.28 -9.30 -0.79
C ILE A 80 -1.68 -9.55 -0.22
N GLY A 81 -2.67 -9.69 -1.09
CA GLY A 81 -4.06 -9.90 -0.71
C GLY A 81 -4.96 -9.95 -1.92
N LYS A 82 -6.24 -9.64 -1.71
CA LYS A 82 -7.23 -9.52 -2.78
C LYS A 82 -7.98 -8.20 -2.64
N VAL A 83 -8.35 -7.60 -3.76
CA VAL A 83 -9.13 -6.37 -3.81
C VAL A 83 -10.44 -6.56 -3.04
N GLY A 84 -10.72 -5.64 -2.10
CA GLY A 84 -11.99 -5.50 -1.40
C GLY A 84 -12.66 -4.16 -1.73
N GLY A 85 -13.57 -3.71 -0.87
CA GLY A 85 -14.25 -2.42 -1.00
C GLY A 85 -15.52 -2.39 -1.84
N GLY A 86 -15.87 -3.52 -2.44
CA GLY A 86 -17.21 -3.76 -2.98
C GLY A 86 -18.10 -4.40 -1.92
N LYS A 87 -18.47 -5.67 -2.12
CA LYS A 87 -19.22 -6.47 -1.15
C LYS A 87 -18.43 -6.73 0.15
N TYR A 88 -17.10 -6.82 0.06
CA TYR A 88 -16.24 -7.03 1.23
C TYR A 88 -15.87 -5.68 1.85
N LYS A 89 -16.41 -5.42 3.05
CA LYS A 89 -16.20 -4.17 3.79
C LYS A 89 -14.71 -3.87 3.97
N SER A 90 -14.27 -2.68 3.57
CA SER A 90 -12.85 -2.29 3.53
C SER A 90 -12.58 -0.92 4.19
N GLY A 91 -13.31 -0.62 5.26
CA GLY A 91 -13.24 0.68 5.96
C GLY A 91 -14.29 1.66 5.44
N SER A 92 -14.29 2.88 5.99
CA SER A 92 -15.26 3.93 5.67
C SER A 92 -14.91 4.78 4.43
N ALA A 93 -13.67 4.69 3.93
CA ALA A 93 -13.18 5.51 2.82
C ALA A 93 -13.23 4.83 1.44
N SER A 94 -13.91 3.69 1.31
CA SER A 94 -14.10 3.01 0.03
C SER A 94 -15.53 3.17 -0.49
N THR A 95 -15.68 3.52 -1.77
CA THR A 95 -16.99 3.64 -2.45
C THR A 95 -17.29 2.48 -3.41
N GLY A 96 -16.31 1.60 -3.64
CA GLY A 96 -16.42 0.45 -4.54
C GLY A 96 -15.13 -0.36 -4.57
N ALA A 97 -15.12 -1.46 -5.32
CA ALA A 97 -13.95 -2.34 -5.38
C ALA A 97 -12.76 -1.65 -6.07
N HIS A 98 -11.66 -1.48 -5.34
CA HIS A 98 -10.39 -0.95 -5.86
C HIS A 98 -9.24 -1.28 -4.92
N LEU A 99 -8.01 -1.20 -5.45
CA LEU A 99 -6.79 -1.09 -4.66
C LEU A 99 -6.51 0.40 -4.39
N HIS A 100 -6.24 0.76 -3.14
CA HIS A 100 -5.62 2.04 -2.80
C HIS A 100 -4.17 1.78 -2.36
N GLN A 101 -3.20 2.32 -3.09
CA GLN A 101 -1.78 2.23 -2.71
C GLN A 101 -1.27 3.59 -2.28
N THR A 102 -0.64 3.61 -1.11
CA THR A 102 0.09 4.77 -0.59
C THR A 102 1.57 4.44 -0.57
N ILE A 103 2.40 5.37 -1.05
CA ILE A 103 3.85 5.29 -0.90
C ILE A 103 4.31 6.44 -0.02
N GLY A 104 5.14 6.12 0.97
CA GLY A 104 5.80 7.10 1.80
C GLY A 104 7.27 6.80 1.98
N LYS A 105 8.03 7.82 2.36
CA LYS A 105 9.47 7.69 2.61
C LYS A 105 9.73 6.71 3.76
N ALA A 106 10.80 5.94 3.67
CA ALA A 106 11.34 5.17 4.79
C ALA A 106 12.75 5.67 5.08
N ASN A 107 12.86 6.83 5.73
CA ASN A 107 14.15 7.49 5.98
C ASN A 107 14.25 8.06 7.40
N LYS A 108 15.40 8.67 7.72
CA LYS A 108 15.65 9.24 9.06
C LYS A 108 14.67 10.36 9.45
N GLY A 109 14.13 11.09 8.48
CA GLY A 109 13.18 12.18 8.72
C GLY A 109 11.75 11.70 8.97
N TRP A 110 11.37 10.55 8.41
CA TRP A 110 10.11 9.88 8.69
C TRP A 110 10.21 8.39 8.33
N SER A 111 9.89 7.52 9.30
CA SER A 111 9.93 6.06 9.15
C SER A 111 8.83 5.43 10.01
N ASN A 112 7.60 5.45 9.49
CA ASN A 112 6.46 4.78 10.12
C ASN A 112 5.75 3.93 9.05
N PRO A 113 5.50 2.63 9.29
CA PRO A 113 4.81 1.79 8.31
C PRO A 113 3.30 2.10 8.18
N ASP A 114 2.72 2.92 9.05
CA ASP A 114 1.35 3.44 8.89
C ASP A 114 1.35 4.67 7.97
N VAL A 115 1.68 4.44 6.71
CA VAL A 115 1.88 5.47 5.66
C VAL A 115 0.64 6.31 5.36
N HIS A 116 -0.56 5.77 5.52
CA HIS A 116 -1.80 6.52 5.49
C HIS A 116 -1.89 7.66 6.54
N LEU A 117 -1.03 7.68 7.55
CA LEU A 117 -0.90 8.75 8.55
C LEU A 117 0.27 9.70 8.28
N ALA A 118 1.12 9.42 7.29
CA ALA A 118 2.35 10.18 7.00
C ALA A 118 2.07 11.64 6.63
N PRO A 119 2.86 12.62 7.11
CA PRO A 119 2.76 14.00 6.62
C PRO A 119 2.83 14.06 5.08
N TYR A 120 2.07 14.96 4.44
CA TYR A 120 2.04 15.04 2.96
C TYR A 120 3.42 15.20 2.32
N LYS A 121 4.33 15.94 2.95
CA LYS A 121 5.72 16.11 2.50
C LYS A 121 6.54 14.81 2.46
N ASP A 122 6.07 13.78 3.17
CA ASP A 122 6.71 12.47 3.30
C ASP A 122 6.01 11.39 2.46
N LEU A 123 4.87 11.74 1.85
CA LEU A 123 4.24 10.94 0.81
C LEU A 123 4.98 11.12 -0.52
N LEU A 124 4.99 10.06 -1.31
CA LEU A 124 5.53 10.01 -2.65
C LEU A 124 4.41 9.63 -3.61
N ASP A 125 4.36 10.27 -4.77
CA ASP A 125 3.38 9.93 -5.80
C ASP A 125 3.69 8.54 -6.36
N PRO A 126 2.79 7.55 -6.23
CA PRO A 126 3.00 6.21 -6.78
C PRO A 126 3.28 6.22 -8.30
N LEU A 127 2.71 7.18 -9.03
CA LEU A 127 2.91 7.31 -10.47
C LEU A 127 4.31 7.81 -10.85
N SER A 128 5.11 8.28 -9.90
CA SER A 128 6.50 8.70 -10.16
C SER A 128 7.48 7.52 -10.28
N PHE A 129 7.01 6.28 -10.05
CA PHE A 129 7.80 5.05 -10.03
C PHE A 129 7.37 4.01 -11.09
N VAL A 130 6.43 4.36 -11.97
CA VAL A 130 5.95 3.52 -13.08
C VAL A 130 6.43 4.01 -14.44
#